data_AF-A0A381R6A5-F1
#
_entry.id   AF-A0A381R6A5-F1
#
_cell.length_a   1.000
_cell.length_b   1.000
_cell.length_c   1.000
_cell.angle_alpha   90.00
_cell.angle_beta   90.00
_cell.angle_gamma   90.00
#
_symmetry.space_group_name_H-M   'P 1'
#
loop_
_entity.id
_entity.type
_entity.pdbx_description
1 polymer ?
#
loop_
_entity_poly.entity_id
_entity_poly.type
_entity_poly.pdbx_seq_one_letter_code
_entity_poly.pdbx_strand_id
1 'polypeptide(L)'
;MFKRLFPPESSRYQHIQNAFKKIDVDTINRLEILFPMWIMFAFQHYLIKSYDIAIYRFMEIDLNRDYLFSMITEDLIGVLNILLHSLLFLWLMKKFESFGLFRIVKMDSQTNFLLFLSIYSLIDVIIFGKMMFPLALLILVLYLLYRSDSIQIKIISILFTVLALILSLCQDEPIVSTATMVYLPFLVVALIGKSEQYLHYTQKYLLLILFIFLSTKELWFGLIGLGYFLFFYFYHYFSSNERYNWLKFDSN
;
A
#
# COMPACT_ATOMS: atom_id res chain seq x y z
N MET A 1 23.40 -8.54 6.53
CA MET A 1 23.13 -9.10 7.87
C MET A 1 22.72 -10.56 7.81
N PHE A 2 21.69 -10.94 7.04
CA PHE A 2 21.24 -12.34 6.94
C PHE A 2 22.22 -13.33 6.32
N LYS A 3 23.03 -12.94 5.31
CA LYS A 3 24.15 -13.77 4.84
C LYS A 3 25.17 -14.14 5.93
N ARG A 4 25.28 -13.32 6.98
CA ARG A 4 26.14 -13.61 8.14
C ARG A 4 25.45 -14.53 9.16
N LEU A 5 24.12 -14.39 9.34
CA LEU A 5 23.34 -15.19 10.28
C LEU A 5 22.97 -16.58 9.73
N PHE A 6 22.70 -16.66 8.43
CA PHE A 6 22.29 -17.86 7.70
C PHE A 6 23.08 -17.95 6.39
N PRO A 7 24.34 -18.41 6.43
CA PRO A 7 25.13 -18.58 5.23
C PRO A 7 24.52 -19.68 4.34
N PRO A 8 24.58 -19.53 2.99
CA PRO A 8 23.95 -20.47 2.05
C PRO A 8 24.41 -21.93 2.21
N GLU A 9 25.63 -22.13 2.70
CA GLU A 9 26.25 -23.43 2.92
C GLU A 9 25.78 -24.13 4.21
N SER A 10 25.04 -23.43 5.08
CA SER A 10 24.59 -24.01 6.34
C SER A 10 23.39 -24.95 6.17
N SER A 11 23.37 -26.04 6.95
CA SER A 11 22.22 -26.96 7.02
C SER A 11 20.91 -26.25 7.43
N ARG A 12 21.01 -25.24 8.29
CA ARG A 12 19.88 -24.38 8.70
C ARG A 12 19.32 -23.59 7.52
N TYR A 13 20.18 -23.03 6.68
CA TYR A 13 19.75 -22.33 5.46
C TYR A 13 19.00 -23.27 4.52
N GLN A 14 19.53 -24.48 4.28
CA GLN A 14 18.87 -25.47 3.41
C GLN A 14 17.49 -25.89 3.94
N HIS A 15 17.35 -26.04 5.26
CA HIS A 15 16.06 -26.38 5.87
C HIS A 15 15.01 -25.27 5.66
N ILE A 16 15.40 -24.02 5.90
CA ILE A 16 14.51 -22.84 5.72
C ILE A 16 14.20 -22.62 4.23
N GLN A 17 15.19 -22.77 3.36
CA GLN A 17 15.01 -22.70 1.91
C GLN A 17 14.01 -23.75 1.43
N ASN A 18 14.08 -24.98 1.92
CA ASN A 18 13.13 -26.03 1.56
C ASN A 18 11.70 -25.72 2.06
N ALA A 19 11.55 -25.02 3.18
CA ALA A 19 10.24 -24.55 3.64
C ALA A 19 9.67 -23.46 2.72
N PHE A 20 10.47 -22.45 2.38
CA PHE A 20 10.03 -21.37 1.49
C PHE A 20 9.77 -21.82 0.05
N LYS A 21 10.55 -22.78 -0.48
CA LYS A 21 10.31 -23.36 -1.82
C LYS A 21 9.01 -24.15 -1.93
N LYS A 22 8.40 -24.56 -0.82
CA LYS A 22 7.09 -25.24 -0.82
C LYS A 22 5.92 -24.26 -0.94
N ILE A 23 6.16 -22.97 -0.71
CA ILE A 23 5.10 -21.97 -0.81
C ILE A 23 4.79 -21.74 -2.29
N ASP A 24 3.50 -21.68 -2.60
CA ASP A 24 3.04 -21.35 -3.95
C ASP A 24 3.46 -19.92 -4.32
N VAL A 25 4.29 -19.83 -5.37
CA VAL A 25 4.85 -18.57 -5.86
C VAL A 25 3.76 -17.60 -6.31
N ASP A 26 2.68 -18.13 -6.91
CA ASP A 26 1.56 -17.31 -7.37
C ASP A 26 0.83 -16.65 -6.20
N THR A 27 0.54 -17.42 -5.15
CA THR A 27 -0.04 -16.88 -3.90
C THR A 27 0.84 -15.79 -3.28
N ILE A 28 2.17 -15.97 -3.28
CA ILE A 28 3.09 -14.97 -2.71
C ILE A 28 3.15 -13.70 -3.55
N ASN A 29 3.23 -13.82 -4.87
CA ASN A 29 3.22 -12.66 -5.77
C ASN A 29 1.92 -11.85 -5.61
N ARG A 30 0.77 -12.52 -5.48
CA ARG A 30 -0.52 -11.85 -5.25
C ARG A 30 -0.57 -11.15 -3.89
N LEU A 31 0.00 -11.75 -2.84
CA LEU A 31 0.06 -11.15 -1.52
C LEU A 31 0.90 -9.87 -1.51
N GLU A 32 1.98 -9.83 -2.28
CA GLU A 32 2.85 -8.65 -2.40
C GLU A 32 2.10 -7.43 -2.96
N ILE A 33 1.16 -7.66 -3.88
CA ILE A 33 0.41 -6.60 -4.55
C ILE A 33 -0.65 -5.96 -3.62
N LEU A 34 -1.00 -6.60 -2.50
CA LEU A 34 -2.05 -6.12 -1.59
C LEU A 34 -1.65 -4.94 -0.70
N PHE A 35 -0.36 -4.59 -0.63
CA PHE A 35 0.12 -3.55 0.28
C PHE A 35 -0.59 -2.17 0.14
N PRO A 36 -0.90 -1.66 -1.07
CA PRO A 36 -1.68 -0.43 -1.23
C PRO A 36 -3.09 -0.51 -0.64
N MET A 37 -3.72 -1.68 -0.72
CA MET A 37 -5.03 -1.92 -0.12
C MET A 37 -4.95 -1.90 1.42
N TRP A 38 -3.86 -2.42 1.98
CA TRP A 38 -3.65 -2.37 3.42
C TRP A 38 -3.50 -0.93 3.94
N ILE A 39 -2.80 -0.07 3.20
CA ILE A 39 -2.71 1.38 3.50
C ILE A 39 -4.11 1.99 3.53
N MET A 40 -4.94 1.68 2.54
CA MET A 40 -6.31 2.19 2.46
C MET A 40 -7.16 1.73 3.65
N PHE A 41 -7.11 0.46 4.04
CA PHE A 41 -7.84 -0.03 5.22
C PHE A 41 -7.33 0.55 6.54
N ALA A 42 -6.02 0.70 6.70
CA ALA A 42 -5.47 1.35 7.88
C ALA A 42 -5.87 2.83 7.92
N PHE A 43 -5.98 3.51 6.76
CA PHE A 43 -6.45 4.88 6.70
C PHE A 43 -7.94 5.01 7.01
N GLN A 44 -8.78 4.09 6.50
CA GLN A 44 -10.18 3.99 6.90
C GLN A 44 -10.32 3.84 8.42
N HIS A 45 -9.55 2.93 9.01
CA HIS A 45 -9.54 2.70 10.45
C HIS A 45 -9.14 3.95 11.24
N TYR A 46 -8.09 4.64 10.80
CA TYR A 46 -7.67 5.93 11.35
C TYR A 46 -8.79 6.97 11.27
N LEU A 47 -9.49 7.07 10.13
CA LEU A 47 -10.58 8.02 9.94
C LEU A 47 -11.74 7.74 10.91
N ILE A 48 -12.10 6.46 11.10
CA ILE A 48 -13.14 6.06 12.06
C ILE A 48 -12.81 6.55 13.47
N LYS A 49 -11.55 6.41 13.90
CA LYS A 49 -11.11 6.78 15.26
C LYS A 49 -10.98 8.28 15.47
N SER A 50 -10.53 8.99 14.44
CA SER A 50 -10.15 10.40 14.55
C SER A 50 -11.28 11.35 14.17
N TYR A 51 -12.24 10.92 13.35
CA TYR A 51 -13.30 11.77 12.81
C TYR A 51 -14.68 11.20 13.09
N ASP A 52 -15.60 12.10 13.44
CA ASP A 52 -17.01 11.78 13.67
C ASP A 52 -17.71 11.51 12.34
N ILE A 53 -17.62 10.28 11.86
CA ILE A 53 -18.26 9.82 10.63
C ILE A 53 -19.65 9.29 10.98
N ALA A 54 -20.68 9.84 10.34
CA ALA A 54 -22.09 9.59 10.66
C ALA A 54 -22.49 8.10 10.69
N ILE A 55 -21.90 7.27 9.84
CA ILE A 55 -22.15 5.81 9.80
C ILE A 55 -21.67 5.13 11.08
N TYR A 56 -20.55 5.59 11.65
CA TYR A 56 -19.89 4.96 12.81
C TYR A 56 -20.31 5.56 14.14
N ARG A 57 -20.97 6.72 14.14
CA ARG A 57 -21.67 7.25 15.31
C ARG A 57 -22.74 6.28 15.86
N PHE A 58 -23.27 5.39 15.01
CA PHE A 58 -24.16 4.30 15.41
C PHE A 58 -23.46 3.14 16.14
N MET A 59 -22.13 3.04 16.04
CA MET A 59 -21.34 1.97 16.65
C MET A 59 -20.73 2.36 18.02
N GLU A 60 -21.09 3.54 18.55
CA GLU A 60 -20.60 4.05 19.85
C GLU A 60 -19.08 4.01 20.02
N ILE A 61 -18.32 4.20 18.92
CA ILE A 61 -16.86 4.23 18.96
C ILE A 61 -16.41 5.55 19.59
N ASP A 62 -15.65 5.47 20.69
CA ASP A 62 -15.07 6.64 21.35
C ASP A 62 -14.05 7.33 20.43
N LEU A 63 -14.35 8.57 20.06
CA LEU A 63 -13.49 9.40 19.23
C LEU A 63 -12.26 9.83 20.03
N ASN A 64 -11.07 9.60 19.49
CA ASN A 64 -9.84 10.09 20.07
C ASN A 64 -9.06 10.89 19.04
N ARG A 65 -9.04 12.21 19.19
CA ARG A 65 -8.40 13.12 18.23
C ARG A 65 -6.91 13.35 18.52
N ASP A 66 -6.46 13.05 19.73
CA ASP A 66 -5.16 13.50 20.26
C ASP A 66 -4.12 12.39 20.42
N TYR A 67 -4.38 11.17 19.93
CA TYR A 67 -3.40 10.08 20.07
C TYR A 67 -2.25 10.18 19.07
N LEU A 68 -1.04 9.94 19.58
CA LEU A 68 0.21 9.86 18.83
C LEU A 68 0.70 8.41 18.68
N PHE A 69 0.19 7.48 19.47
CA PHE A 69 0.35 6.02 19.31
C PHE A 69 -0.85 5.37 19.99
N SER A 70 -1.70 4.71 19.23
CA SER A 70 -2.85 3.98 19.79
C SER A 70 -2.61 2.47 19.59
N MET A 71 -2.72 1.74 20.70
CA MET A 71 -2.92 0.29 20.78
C MET A 71 -4.12 0.08 21.68
N ILE A 72 -5.31 0.27 21.12
CA ILE A 72 -6.59 0.08 21.79
C ILE A 72 -7.27 -1.20 21.29
N THR A 73 -8.30 -1.67 21.99
CA THR A 73 -9.02 -2.90 21.64
C THR A 73 -9.60 -2.85 20.23
N GLU A 74 -9.99 -1.67 19.77
CA GLU A 74 -10.56 -1.41 18.46
C GLU A 74 -9.53 -1.62 17.35
N ASP A 75 -8.23 -1.49 17.63
CA ASP A 75 -7.16 -1.76 16.66
C ASP A 75 -7.14 -3.22 16.21
N LEU A 76 -7.63 -4.14 17.05
CA LEU A 76 -7.82 -5.53 16.67
C LEU A 76 -8.82 -5.65 15.51
N ILE A 77 -9.82 -4.77 15.44
CA ILE A 77 -10.77 -4.70 14.32
C ILE A 77 -10.02 -4.32 13.05
N GLY A 78 -9.13 -3.33 13.10
CA GLY A 78 -8.25 -2.97 11.99
C GLY A 78 -7.37 -4.13 11.51
N VAL A 79 -6.73 -4.85 12.43
CA VAL A 79 -5.91 -6.03 12.13
C VAL A 79 -6.75 -7.13 11.47
N LEU A 80 -7.89 -7.48 12.07
CA LEU A 80 -8.80 -8.49 11.54
C LEU A 80 -9.34 -8.09 10.17
N ASN A 81 -9.63 -6.81 9.97
CA ASN A 81 -10.12 -6.29 8.70
C ASN A 81 -9.11 -6.51 7.57
N ILE A 82 -7.83 -6.17 7.80
CA ILE A 82 -6.75 -6.43 6.84
C ILE A 82 -6.61 -7.92 6.55
N LEU A 83 -6.63 -8.77 7.59
CA LEU A 83 -6.46 -10.21 7.42
C LEU A 83 -7.61 -10.84 6.61
N LEU A 84 -8.86 -10.55 7.00
CA LEU A 84 -10.04 -11.09 6.33
C LEU A 84 -10.14 -10.62 4.88
N HIS A 85 -9.91 -9.33 4.61
CA HIS A 85 -9.92 -8.84 3.24
C HIS A 85 -8.77 -9.43 2.43
N SER A 86 -7.57 -9.59 3.01
CA SER A 86 -6.45 -10.23 2.29
C SER A 86 -6.80 -11.67 1.88
N LEU A 87 -7.38 -12.45 2.79
CA LEU A 87 -7.85 -13.81 2.48
C LEU A 87 -8.95 -13.81 1.42
N LEU A 88 -9.92 -12.90 1.53
CA LEU A 88 -11.02 -12.75 0.58
C LEU A 88 -10.49 -12.39 -0.82
N PHE A 89 -9.61 -11.40 -0.93
CA PHE A 89 -9.04 -10.98 -2.22
C PHE A 89 -8.14 -12.05 -2.82
N LEU A 90 -7.32 -12.76 -2.03
CA LEU A 90 -6.56 -13.91 -2.53
C LEU A 90 -7.49 -15.00 -3.07
N TRP A 91 -8.58 -15.30 -2.36
CA TRP A 91 -9.57 -16.26 -2.83
C TRP A 91 -10.29 -15.79 -4.10
N LEU A 92 -10.71 -14.52 -4.15
CA LEU A 92 -11.36 -13.92 -5.33
C LEU A 92 -10.43 -13.94 -6.54
N MET A 93 -9.17 -13.51 -6.37
CA MET A 93 -8.17 -13.54 -7.43
C MET A 93 -7.97 -14.98 -7.93
N LYS A 94 -7.94 -15.97 -7.04
CA LYS A 94 -7.76 -17.38 -7.43
C LYS A 94 -8.99 -17.94 -8.16
N LYS A 95 -10.19 -17.52 -7.75
CA LYS A 95 -11.46 -18.01 -8.33
C LYS A 95 -11.79 -17.34 -9.66
N PHE A 96 -11.44 -16.06 -9.81
CA PHE A 96 -11.83 -15.22 -10.93
C PHE A 96 -10.61 -14.80 -11.78
N GLU A 97 -9.75 -15.76 -12.12
CA GLU A 97 -8.59 -15.53 -13.00
C GLU A 97 -8.98 -14.93 -14.37
N SER A 98 -10.25 -15.04 -14.77
CA SER A 98 -10.81 -14.49 -16.02
C SER A 98 -11.38 -13.07 -15.92
N PHE A 99 -11.55 -12.52 -14.72
CA PHE A 99 -12.17 -11.19 -14.53
C PHE A 99 -11.13 -10.11 -14.80
N GLY A 100 -11.39 -9.17 -15.72
CA GLY A 100 -10.38 -8.23 -16.26
C GLY A 100 -9.54 -7.45 -15.24
N LEU A 101 -10.06 -7.18 -14.03
CA LEU A 101 -9.34 -6.52 -12.93
C LEU A 101 -8.44 -7.48 -12.11
N PHE A 102 -8.75 -8.78 -12.12
CA PHE A 102 -7.96 -9.86 -11.49
C PHE A 102 -7.27 -10.75 -12.52
N ARG A 103 -7.38 -10.39 -13.81
CA ARG A 103 -6.82 -11.16 -14.92
C ARG A 103 -5.31 -11.07 -14.85
N ILE A 104 -4.68 -12.20 -14.57
CA ILE A 104 -3.26 -12.42 -14.77
C ILE A 104 -3.03 -12.47 -16.28
N VAL A 105 -2.95 -11.30 -16.92
CA VAL A 105 -1.98 -11.18 -17.99
C VAL A 105 -0.67 -11.00 -17.24
N LYS A 106 0.26 -11.95 -17.42
CA LYS A 106 1.59 -12.03 -16.79
C LYS A 106 2.48 -10.78 -16.94
N MET A 107 1.94 -9.63 -17.38
CA MET A 107 2.64 -8.39 -17.65
C MET A 107 2.05 -7.13 -16.96
N ASP A 108 0.87 -7.18 -16.32
CA ASP A 108 0.19 -5.96 -15.81
C ASP A 108 -0.58 -6.15 -14.48
N SER A 109 -0.21 -7.14 -13.67
CA SER A 109 -1.02 -7.56 -12.50
C SER A 109 -1.16 -6.44 -11.45
N GLN A 110 -0.09 -5.69 -11.23
CA GLN A 110 -0.06 -4.59 -10.27
C GLN A 110 -0.87 -3.38 -10.77
N THR A 111 -0.75 -3.02 -12.05
CA THR A 111 -1.48 -1.91 -12.67
C THR A 111 -2.99 -2.14 -12.63
N ASN A 112 -3.44 -3.37 -12.92
CA ASN A 112 -4.87 -3.74 -12.87
C ASN A 112 -5.41 -3.73 -11.44
N PHE A 113 -4.63 -4.20 -10.47
CA PHE A 113 -5.02 -4.13 -9.06
C PHE A 113 -5.12 -2.68 -8.56
N LEU A 114 -4.19 -1.80 -8.97
CA LEU A 114 -4.26 -0.38 -8.65
C LEU A 114 -5.46 0.31 -9.30
N LEU A 115 -5.85 -0.08 -10.52
CA LEU A 115 -7.09 0.39 -11.14
C LEU A 115 -8.31 -0.05 -10.33
N PHE A 116 -8.36 -1.33 -9.94
CA PHE A 116 -9.42 -1.83 -9.07
C PHE A 116 -9.48 -1.02 -7.77
N LEU A 117 -8.34 -0.79 -7.13
CA LEU A 117 -8.25 -0.05 -5.88
C LEU A 117 -8.66 1.42 -6.05
N SER A 118 -8.34 2.04 -7.20
CA SER A 118 -8.77 3.39 -7.52
C SER A 118 -10.28 3.50 -7.74
N ILE A 119 -10.94 2.44 -8.22
CA ILE A 119 -12.41 2.40 -8.34
C ILE A 119 -13.02 2.13 -6.97
N TYR A 120 -12.43 1.19 -6.22
CA TYR A 120 -12.89 0.84 -4.87
C TYR A 120 -12.79 2.03 -3.91
N SER A 121 -11.75 2.86 -4.01
CA SER A 121 -11.62 4.07 -3.19
C SER A 121 -12.71 5.11 -3.44
N LEU A 122 -13.36 5.11 -4.62
CA LEU A 122 -14.55 5.95 -4.87
C LEU A 122 -15.77 5.46 -4.09
N ILE A 123 -15.90 4.14 -3.91
CA ILE A 123 -16.94 3.56 -3.04
C ILE A 123 -16.66 3.98 -1.59
N ASP A 124 -15.40 3.94 -1.18
CA ASP A 124 -15.01 4.38 0.16
C ASP A 124 -15.29 5.87 0.39
N VAL A 125 -15.14 6.73 -0.62
CA VAL A 125 -15.54 8.14 -0.51
C VAL A 125 -17.04 8.29 -0.21
N ILE A 126 -17.88 7.40 -0.73
CA ILE A 126 -19.33 7.41 -0.44
C ILE A 126 -19.58 7.00 1.02
N ILE A 127 -18.82 6.03 1.54
CA ILE A 127 -19.01 5.47 2.88
C ILE A 127 -18.38 6.37 3.96
N PHE A 128 -17.11 6.72 3.81
CA PHE A 128 -16.32 7.48 4.80
C PHE A 128 -16.35 8.99 4.54
N GLY A 129 -17.00 9.42 3.46
CA GLY A 129 -17.19 10.82 3.12
C GLY A 129 -15.96 11.51 2.54
N LYS A 130 -15.99 12.85 2.59
CA LYS A 130 -15.00 13.73 1.93
C LYS A 130 -13.55 13.50 2.36
N MET A 131 -13.33 12.96 3.56
CA MET A 131 -12.00 12.71 4.15
C MET A 131 -11.20 11.62 3.41
N MET A 132 -11.90 10.69 2.73
CA MET A 132 -11.24 9.66 1.90
C MET A 132 -10.78 10.20 0.55
N PHE A 133 -11.33 11.33 0.11
CA PHE A 133 -11.10 11.83 -1.25
C PHE A 133 -9.63 12.16 -1.55
N PRO A 134 -8.85 12.77 -0.63
CA PRO A 134 -7.42 12.97 -0.83
C PRO A 134 -6.65 11.65 -1.04
N LEU A 135 -6.95 10.60 -0.26
CA LEU A 135 -6.30 9.30 -0.43
C LEU A 135 -6.71 8.65 -1.76
N ALA A 136 -7.99 8.72 -2.14
CA ALA A 136 -8.47 8.20 -3.41
C ALA A 136 -7.74 8.83 -4.61
N LEU A 137 -7.49 10.14 -4.56
CA LEU A 137 -6.66 10.84 -5.55
C LEU A 137 -5.22 10.31 -5.58
N LEU A 138 -4.60 10.03 -4.44
CA LEU A 138 -3.24 9.47 -4.42
C LEU A 138 -3.16 8.04 -4.97
N ILE A 139 -4.17 7.21 -4.71
CA ILE A 139 -4.26 5.88 -5.32
C ILE A 139 -4.44 6.01 -6.85
N LEU A 140 -5.23 6.98 -7.31
CA LEU A 140 -5.35 7.29 -8.74
C LEU A 140 -4.03 7.78 -9.34
N VAL A 141 -3.31 8.67 -8.66
CA VAL A 141 -1.96 9.11 -9.06
C VAL A 141 -1.03 7.92 -9.22
N LEU A 142 -1.03 7.00 -8.25
CA LEU A 142 -0.23 5.79 -8.31
C LEU A 142 -0.59 4.95 -9.54
N TYR A 143 -1.88 4.67 -9.76
CA TYR A 143 -2.34 3.97 -10.96
C TYR A 143 -1.85 4.63 -12.26
N LEU A 144 -1.99 5.96 -12.38
CA LEU A 144 -1.58 6.68 -13.59
C LEU A 144 -0.08 6.53 -13.85
N LEU A 145 0.75 6.68 -12.81
CA LEU A 145 2.20 6.53 -12.91
C LEU A 145 2.63 5.11 -13.24
N TYR A 146 1.90 4.10 -12.75
CA TYR A 146 2.12 2.69 -13.13
C TYR A 146 1.69 2.42 -14.57
N ARG A 147 0.65 3.10 -15.05
CA ARG A 147 0.11 2.90 -16.40
C ARG A 147 0.97 3.52 -17.51
N SER A 148 1.67 4.62 -17.24
CA SER A 148 2.41 5.36 -18.28
C SER A 148 3.51 6.25 -17.74
N ASP A 149 4.67 6.26 -18.41
CA ASP A 149 5.79 7.19 -18.17
C ASP A 149 5.68 8.53 -18.93
N SER A 150 4.55 8.77 -19.61
CA SER A 150 4.41 9.99 -20.41
C SER A 150 4.51 11.27 -19.57
N ILE A 151 5.09 12.32 -20.15
CA ILE A 151 5.22 13.63 -19.50
C ILE A 151 3.85 14.19 -19.09
N GLN A 152 2.82 13.97 -19.92
CA GLN A 152 1.45 14.39 -19.64
C GLN A 152 0.92 13.75 -18.35
N ILE A 153 1.16 12.45 -18.16
CA ILE A 153 0.72 11.72 -16.97
C ILE A 153 1.46 12.21 -15.72
N LYS A 154 2.75 12.54 -15.82
CA LYS A 154 3.51 13.15 -14.71
C LYS A 154 2.94 14.51 -14.31
N ILE A 155 2.58 15.35 -15.28
CA ILE A 155 1.95 16.66 -15.03
C ILE A 155 0.58 16.48 -14.35
N ILE A 156 -0.26 15.58 -14.87
CA ILE A 156 -1.57 15.26 -14.27
C ILE A 156 -1.38 14.73 -12.83
N SER A 157 -0.37 13.88 -12.61
CA SER A 157 -0.05 13.33 -11.29
C SER A 157 0.33 14.41 -10.28
N ILE A 158 1.12 15.41 -10.71
CA ILE A 158 1.44 16.59 -9.89
C ILE A 158 0.17 17.38 -9.56
N LEU A 159 -0.68 17.66 -10.57
CA LEU A 159 -1.93 18.40 -10.37
C LEU A 159 -2.85 17.70 -9.35
N PHE A 160 -3.04 16.38 -9.49
CA PHE A 160 -3.85 15.61 -8.56
C PHE A 160 -3.23 15.52 -7.16
N THR A 161 -1.91 15.47 -7.05
CA THR A 161 -1.22 15.50 -5.75
C THR A 161 -1.38 16.87 -5.06
N VAL A 162 -1.30 17.97 -5.81
CA VAL A 162 -1.57 19.33 -5.30
C VAL A 162 -3.03 19.47 -4.88
N LEU A 163 -3.97 18.92 -5.66
CA LEU A 163 -5.38 18.90 -5.29
C LEU A 163 -5.62 18.10 -4.00
N ALA A 164 -5.00 16.93 -3.86
CA ALA A 164 -5.06 16.13 -2.64
C ALA A 164 -4.48 16.87 -1.43
N LEU A 165 -3.38 17.62 -1.61
CA LEU A 165 -2.81 18.49 -0.58
C LEU A 165 -3.79 19.59 -0.15
N ILE A 166 -4.37 20.32 -1.10
CA ILE A 166 -5.33 21.41 -0.79
C ILE A 166 -6.55 20.84 -0.05
N LEU A 167 -7.10 19.73 -0.54
CA LEU A 167 -8.27 19.11 0.07
C LEU A 167 -7.98 18.58 1.48
N SER A 168 -6.84 17.92 1.69
CA SER A 168 -6.44 17.44 3.02
C SER A 168 -6.20 18.58 4.00
N LEU A 169 -5.59 19.70 3.56
CA LEU A 169 -5.45 20.90 4.39
C LEU A 169 -6.80 21.54 4.74
N CYS A 170 -7.72 21.67 3.78
CA CYS A 170 -9.06 22.21 4.05
C CYS A 170 -9.92 21.31 4.95
N GLN A 171 -9.53 20.04 5.10
CA GLN A 171 -10.21 19.02 5.88
C GLN A 171 -9.55 18.76 7.23
N ASP A 172 -8.46 19.47 7.56
CA ASP A 172 -7.63 19.21 8.73
C ASP A 172 -7.18 17.74 8.83
N GLU A 173 -6.80 17.15 7.70
CA GLU A 173 -6.31 15.77 7.60
C GLU A 173 -4.77 15.75 7.55
N PRO A 174 -4.08 15.44 8.66
CA PRO A 174 -2.62 15.59 8.77
C PRO A 174 -1.82 14.51 8.03
N ILE A 175 -2.34 13.30 7.82
CA ILE A 175 -1.56 12.18 7.26
C ILE A 175 -1.32 12.40 5.76
N VAL A 176 -2.38 12.58 4.98
CA VAL A 176 -2.34 12.80 3.54
C VAL A 176 -1.74 14.17 3.22
N SER A 177 -2.03 15.21 3.99
CA SER A 177 -1.41 16.54 3.77
C SER A 177 0.11 16.48 3.94
N THR A 178 0.60 15.82 4.98
CA THR A 178 2.05 15.67 5.18
C THR A 178 2.65 14.73 4.13
N ALA A 179 1.98 13.62 3.82
CA ALA A 179 2.44 12.67 2.80
C ALA A 179 2.56 13.32 1.42
N THR A 180 1.56 14.12 1.00
CA THR A 180 1.58 14.83 -0.28
C THR A 180 2.69 15.88 -0.33
N MET A 181 2.91 16.63 0.75
CA MET A 181 3.99 17.62 0.84
C MET A 181 5.37 16.97 0.67
N VAL A 182 5.59 15.82 1.33
CA VAL A 182 6.86 15.07 1.22
C VAL A 182 7.00 14.39 -0.13
N TYR A 183 5.89 13.97 -0.75
CA TYR A 183 5.89 13.25 -2.02
C TYR A 183 6.11 14.15 -3.24
N LEU A 184 5.59 15.39 -3.23
CA LEU A 184 5.66 16.33 -4.35
C LEU A 184 7.08 16.52 -4.94
N PRO A 185 8.15 16.70 -4.13
CA PRO A 185 9.51 16.79 -4.65
C PRO A 185 9.92 15.60 -5.52
N PHE A 186 9.51 14.37 -5.18
CA PHE A 186 9.84 13.18 -5.97
C PHE A 186 9.18 13.21 -7.35
N LEU A 187 7.92 13.64 -7.43
CA LEU A 187 7.20 13.83 -8.69
C LEU A 187 7.85 14.90 -9.57
N VAL A 188 8.27 16.01 -8.97
CA VAL A 188 8.96 17.10 -9.69
C VAL A 188 10.30 16.61 -10.24
N VAL A 189 11.07 15.86 -9.44
CA VAL A 189 12.33 15.25 -9.89
C VAL A 189 12.08 14.23 -11.01
N ALA A 190 11.04 13.40 -10.92
CA ALA A 190 10.70 12.45 -11.97
C ALA A 190 10.25 13.11 -13.30
N LEU A 191 9.65 14.31 -13.22
CA LEU A 191 9.31 15.12 -14.38
C LEU A 191 10.56 15.71 -15.05
N ILE A 192 11.47 16.29 -14.25
CA ILE A 192 12.68 16.98 -14.75
C ILE A 192 13.74 15.98 -15.23
N GLY A 193 13.99 14.93 -14.44
CA GLY A 193 15.08 13.99 -14.64
C GLY A 193 14.91 13.04 -15.83
N LYS A 194 13.71 12.94 -16.41
CA LYS A 194 13.37 12.12 -17.60
C LYS A 194 13.98 10.71 -17.63
N SER A 195 14.17 10.10 -16.45
CA SER A 195 14.72 8.76 -16.30
C SER A 195 13.67 7.84 -15.69
N GLU A 196 13.58 6.62 -16.22
CA GLU A 196 12.73 5.55 -15.70
C GLU A 196 13.04 5.24 -14.22
N GLN A 197 14.30 5.40 -13.80
CA GLN A 197 14.69 5.19 -12.40
C GLN A 197 13.96 6.15 -11.45
N TYR A 198 13.80 7.42 -11.83
CA TYR A 198 13.08 8.39 -11.00
C TYR A 198 11.58 8.12 -10.96
N LEU A 199 10.99 7.60 -12.04
CA LEU A 199 9.60 7.14 -12.04
C LEU A 199 9.43 5.96 -11.07
N HIS A 200 10.33 4.98 -11.14
CA HIS A 200 10.33 3.82 -10.25
C HIS A 200 10.45 4.20 -8.77
N TYR A 201 11.31 5.16 -8.45
CA TYR A 201 11.38 5.69 -7.10
C TYR A 201 10.08 6.37 -6.68
N THR A 202 9.48 7.17 -7.56
CA THR A 202 8.24 7.89 -7.29
C THR A 202 7.07 6.93 -7.00
N GLN A 203 6.93 5.88 -7.81
CA GLN A 203 5.93 4.82 -7.62
C GLN A 203 6.04 4.15 -6.23
N LYS A 204 7.26 3.85 -5.78
CA LYS A 204 7.50 3.23 -4.47
C LYS A 204 7.34 4.20 -3.30
N TYR A 205 7.89 5.40 -3.44
CA TYR A 205 7.93 6.34 -2.33
C TYR A 205 6.55 6.81 -1.91
N LEU A 206 5.57 6.91 -2.81
CA LEU A 206 4.21 7.26 -2.42
C LEU A 206 3.65 6.32 -1.34
N LEU A 207 3.74 5.01 -1.58
CA LEU A 207 3.25 4.00 -0.64
C LEU A 207 4.09 3.97 0.64
N LEU A 208 5.39 4.24 0.55
CA LEU A 208 6.28 4.22 1.71
C LEU A 208 6.01 5.40 2.62
N ILE A 209 5.84 6.58 2.03
CA ILE A 209 5.54 7.83 2.73
C ILE A 209 4.19 7.68 3.44
N LEU A 210 3.16 7.20 2.73
CA LEU A 210 1.85 6.92 3.34
C LEU A 210 1.96 5.91 4.47
N PHE A 211 2.70 4.81 4.28
CA PHE A 211 2.94 3.81 5.32
C PHE A 211 3.59 4.43 6.57
N ILE A 212 4.64 5.23 6.41
CA ILE A 212 5.35 5.86 7.53
C ILE A 212 4.41 6.78 8.30
N PHE A 213 3.72 7.70 7.64
CA PHE A 213 2.84 8.64 8.33
C PHE A 213 1.65 7.95 8.96
N LEU A 214 1.06 6.98 8.29
CA LEU A 214 -0.05 6.22 8.85
C LEU A 214 0.38 5.39 10.06
N SER A 215 1.59 4.83 10.05
CA SER A 215 2.15 4.10 11.20
C SER A 215 2.37 4.98 12.43
N THR A 216 2.49 6.31 12.25
CA THR A 216 2.55 7.22 13.40
C THR A 216 1.21 7.31 14.12
N LYS A 217 0.08 7.12 13.43
CA LYS A 217 -1.24 7.09 14.08
C LYS A 217 -1.65 5.66 14.44
N GLU A 218 -1.50 4.74 13.51
CA GLU A 218 -1.89 3.35 13.64
C GLU A 218 -0.64 2.46 13.85
N LEU A 219 -0.15 2.37 15.09
CA LEU A 219 1.08 1.65 15.40
C LEU A 219 1.00 0.16 15.04
N TRP A 220 -0.18 -0.46 15.21
CA TRP A 220 -0.44 -1.84 14.81
C TRP A 220 -0.20 -2.04 13.30
N PHE A 221 -0.55 -1.06 12.48
CA PHE A 221 -0.31 -1.11 11.03
C PHE A 221 1.19 -1.03 10.72
N GLY A 222 1.92 -0.21 11.48
CA GLY A 222 3.39 -0.18 11.43
C GLY A 222 4.01 -1.54 11.73
N LEU A 223 3.52 -2.27 12.74
CA LEU A 223 3.98 -3.61 13.07
C LEU A 223 3.68 -4.62 11.96
N ILE A 224 2.48 -4.58 11.38
CA ILE A 224 2.11 -5.43 10.23
C ILE A 224 3.01 -5.13 9.03
N GLY A 225 3.24 -3.86 8.70
CA GLY A 225 4.09 -3.46 7.60
C GLY A 225 5.54 -3.89 7.80
N LEU A 226 6.10 -3.74 9.01
CA LEU A 226 7.43 -4.26 9.34
C LEU A 226 7.49 -5.79 9.17
N GLY A 227 6.47 -6.52 9.63
CA GLY A 227 6.33 -7.95 9.41
C GLY A 227 6.32 -8.32 7.93
N TYR A 228 5.58 -7.57 7.11
CA TYR A 228 5.54 -7.71 5.66
C TYR A 228 6.94 -7.52 5.04
N PHE A 229 7.62 -6.42 5.34
CA PHE A 229 8.95 -6.14 4.78
C PHE A 229 9.96 -7.22 5.16
N LEU A 230 9.96 -7.64 6.43
CA LEU A 230 10.82 -8.72 6.92
C LEU A 230 10.52 -10.04 6.21
N PHE A 231 9.24 -10.42 6.13
CA PHE A 231 8.80 -11.66 5.49
C PHE A 231 9.26 -11.73 4.03
N PHE A 232 8.99 -10.69 3.23
CA PHE A 232 9.41 -10.69 1.81
C PHE A 232 10.93 -10.62 1.67
N TYR A 233 11.63 -9.89 2.54
CA TYR A 233 13.08 -9.91 2.56
C TYR A 233 13.66 -11.31 2.80
N PHE A 234 13.09 -12.06 3.76
CA PHE A 234 13.46 -13.44 4.01
C PHE A 234 13.09 -14.36 2.84
N TYR A 235 11.88 -14.25 2.32
CA TYR A 235 11.39 -15.08 1.23
C TYR A 235 12.31 -14.98 0.01
N HIS A 236 12.64 -13.77 -0.45
CA HIS A 236 13.54 -13.58 -1.60
C HIS A 236 14.97 -14.04 -1.31
N TYR A 237 15.47 -13.81 -0.09
CA TYR A 237 16.79 -14.28 0.30
C TYR A 237 16.90 -15.81 0.26
N PHE A 238 15.92 -16.54 0.80
CA PHE A 238 15.98 -18.01 0.86
C PHE A 238 15.52 -18.68 -0.44
N SER A 239 14.59 -18.07 -1.19
CA SER A 239 14.03 -18.64 -2.42
C SER A 239 14.93 -18.39 -3.63
N SER A 240 15.36 -17.14 -3.87
CA SER A 240 16.14 -16.74 -5.04
C SER A 240 17.56 -16.22 -4.73
N ASN A 241 17.96 -16.08 -3.46
CA ASN A 241 19.23 -15.45 -3.05
C ASN A 241 19.38 -14.00 -3.57
N GLU A 242 18.26 -13.37 -3.90
CA GLU A 242 18.19 -11.98 -4.35
C GLU A 242 17.87 -11.04 -3.20
N ARG A 243 18.21 -9.76 -3.37
CA ARG A 243 17.70 -8.73 -2.48
C ARG A 243 16.24 -8.47 -2.83
N TYR A 244 15.40 -8.34 -1.80
CA TYR A 244 14.01 -7.99 -2.02
C TYR A 244 13.89 -6.61 -2.69
N ASN A 245 13.25 -6.59 -3.85
CA ASN A 245 12.93 -5.39 -4.58
C ASN A 245 11.46 -5.04 -4.33
N TRP A 246 11.21 -4.31 -3.24
CA TRP A 246 9.86 -3.97 -2.78
C TRP A 246 8.99 -3.37 -3.88
N LEU A 247 7.77 -3.90 -4.04
CA LEU A 247 6.82 -3.56 -5.10
C LEU A 247 7.49 -3.72 -6.46
N LYS A 248 7.85 -4.97 -6.75
CA LYS A 248 8.56 -5.35 -7.97
C LYS A 248 7.74 -4.89 -9.18
N PHE A 249 8.35 -4.07 -10.02
CA PHE A 249 7.76 -3.69 -11.30
C PHE A 249 7.70 -4.92 -12.21
N ASP A 250 6.61 -5.03 -12.95
CA ASP A 250 6.61 -5.83 -14.18
C ASP A 250 7.64 -5.18 -15.11
N SER A 251 8.84 -5.77 -15.17
CA SER A 251 9.86 -5.38 -16.14
C SER A 251 9.38 -5.86 -17.51
N ASN A 252 9.15 -4.92 -18.43
CA ASN A 252 8.97 -5.22 -19.86
C ASN A 252 10.16 -6.04 -20.40
#